data_AF-A0A376TR21-F1
#
_entry.id   AF-A0A376TR21-F1
#
_cell.length_a   1.000
_cell.length_b   1.000
_cell.length_c   1.000
_cell.angle_alpha   90.00
_cell.angle_beta   90.00
_cell.angle_gamma   90.00
#
_symmetry.space_group_name_H-M   'P 1'
#
loop_
_entity.id
_entity.type
_entity.pdbx_description
1 polymer ?
#
loop_
_entity_poly.entity_id
_entity_poly.type
_entity_poly.pdbx_seq_one_letter_code
_entity_poly.pdbx_strand_id
1 'polypeptide(L)' 'MEYDESLRSELRKAGFVTRDARQVERKKVGLRKARRRPQFSKR' A
#
# COMPACT_ATOMS: atom_id res chain seq x y z
N MET A 1 18.30 1.67 -15.18
CA MET A 1 19.58 1.04 -14.83
C MET A 1 20.53 1.26 -15.99
N GLU A 2 20.84 2.52 -16.29
CA GLU A 2 21.67 2.86 -17.46
C GLU A 2 23.16 2.89 -17.13
N TYR A 3 23.52 2.93 -15.84
CA TYR A 3 24.92 3.14 -15.42
C TYR A 3 25.68 1.83 -15.16
N ASP A 4 25.06 0.85 -14.50
CA ASP A 4 25.63 -0.48 -14.25
C ASP A 4 24.51 -1.52 -14.06
N GLU A 5 24.52 -2.57 -14.88
CA GLU A 5 23.54 -3.65 -14.84
C GLU A 5 23.87 -4.70 -13.76
N SER A 6 25.12 -4.76 -13.28
CA SER A 6 25.54 -5.73 -12.25
C SER A 6 24.85 -5.50 -10.90
N LEU A 7 24.59 -4.23 -10.56
CA LEU A 7 23.92 -3.80 -9.35
C LEU A 7 22.43 -4.16 -9.31
N ARG A 8 21.84 -4.55 -10.46
CA ARG A 8 20.43 -4.94 -10.57
C ARG A 8 20.06 -6.06 -9.61
N SER A 9 20.92 -7.06 -9.47
CA SER A 9 20.67 -8.22 -8.61
C SER A 9 20.60 -7.84 -7.14
N GLU A 10 21.54 -7.01 -6.68
CA GLU A 10 21.63 -6.53 -5.29
C GLU A 10 20.46 -5.61 -4.95
N LEU A 11 20.15 -4.64 -5.82
CA LEU A 11 19.01 -3.73 -5.63
C LEU A 11 17.67 -4.44 -5.61
N ARG A 12 17.53 -5.52 -6.39
CA ARG A 12 16.32 -6.34 -6.39
C ARG A 12 16.18 -7.15 -5.09
N LYS A 13 17.28 -7.72 -4.58
CA LYS A 13 17.30 -8.38 -3.27
C LYS A 13 16.98 -7.40 -2.14
N ALA A 14 17.47 -6.16 -2.23
CA ALA A 14 17.19 -5.10 -1.28
C ALA A 14 15.79 -4.47 -1.42
N GLY A 15 15.03 -4.79 -2.48
CA GLY A 15 13.64 -4.36 -2.67
C GLY A 15 13.44 -2.99 -3.32
N PHE A 16 14.48 -2.33 -3.79
CA PHE A 16 14.41 -0.96 -4.36
C PHE A 16 13.88 -0.89 -5.80
N VAL A 17 13.77 -2.02 -6.48
CA VAL A 17 13.33 -2.08 -7.88
C VAL A 17 11.81 -2.09 -8.01
N THR A 18 11.09 -2.54 -6.96
CA THR A 18 9.64 -2.72 -7.00
C THR A 18 8.93 -1.42 -6.65
N ARG A 19 8.03 -0.95 -7.51
CA ARG A 19 7.15 0.17 -7.19
C ARG A 19 6.15 -0.24 -6.11
N ASP A 20 5.99 0.62 -5.11
CA ASP A 20 4.93 0.47 -4.13
C ASP A 20 3.55 0.63 -4.77
N ALA A 21 2.71 -0.40 -4.65
CA ALA A 21 1.34 -0.40 -5.19
C ALA A 21 0.29 0.08 -4.17
N ARG A 22 0.69 0.45 -2.95
CA ARG A 22 -0.24 0.89 -1.91
C ARG A 22 -1.01 2.13 -2.35
N GLN A 23 -2.32 2.08 -2.18
CA GLN A 23 -3.23 3.18 -2.45
C GLN A 23 -4.25 3.31 -1.31
N VAL A 24 -4.77 4.53 -1.14
CA VAL A 24 -5.77 4.81 -0.11
C VAL A 24 -7.08 4.11 -0.48
N GLU A 25 -7.61 3.31 0.44
CA GLU A 25 -8.93 2.72 0.27
C GLU A 25 -10.02 3.80 0.29
N ARG A 26 -10.98 3.69 -0.64
CA ARG A 26 -12.13 4.59 -0.71
C ARG A 26 -13.01 4.53 0.54
N LYS A 27 -13.70 5.63 0.84
CA LYS A 27 -14.79 5.64 1.84
C LYS A 27 -15.97 4.81 1.33
N LYS A 28 -16.54 3.95 2.18
CA LYS A 28 -17.74 3.17 1.90
C LYS A 28 -18.95 3.82 2.57
N VAL A 29 -20.12 3.77 1.91
CA VAL A 29 -21.36 4.34 2.44
C VAL A 29 -21.73 3.66 3.76
N GLY A 30 -22.19 4.44 4.74
CA GLY A 30 -22.48 3.96 6.10
C GLY A 30 -21.25 3.82 7.02
N LEU A 31 -20.03 4.01 6.52
CA LEU A 31 -18.81 4.02 7.33
C LEU A 31 -18.26 5.44 7.52
N ARG A 32 -17.61 5.67 8.66
CA ARG A 32 -16.89 6.93 8.96
C ARG A 32 -15.62 7.07 8.12
N LYS A 33 -14.95 5.96 7.78
CA LYS A 33 -13.75 5.88 6.91
C LYS A 33 -13.80 4.60 6.06
N ALA A 34 -12.72 4.21 5.39
CA ALA A 34 -12.65 3.00 4.57
C ALA A 34 -13.16 1.73 5.29
N ARG A 35 -12.84 1.57 6.58
CA ARG A 35 -13.24 0.42 7.41
C ARG A 35 -13.87 0.78 8.75
N ARG A 36 -13.78 2.05 9.20
CA ARG A 36 -14.26 2.48 10.52
C ARG A 36 -15.79 2.58 10.56
N ARG A 37 -16.44 1.70 11.31
CA ARG A 37 -17.89 1.74 11.58
C ARG A 37 -18.24 2.81 12.63
N PRO A 38 -19.45 3.40 12.57
CA PRO A 38 -19.98 4.16 13.71
C PRO A 38 -20.16 3.24 14.92
N GLN A 39 -20.22 3.84 16.12
CA GLN A 39 -20.53 3.10 17.35
C GLN A 39 -21.93 2.50 17.22
N PHE A 40 -22.06 1.21 17.56
CA PHE A 40 -23.34 0.50 17.56
C PHE A 40 -23.73 0.19 19.00
N SER A 41 -24.95 0.58 19.40
CA SER A 41 -25.57 0.16 20.66
C SER A 41 -26.57 -0.94 20.35
N LYS A 42 -26.36 -2.14 20.91
CA LYS A 42 -27.44 -3.11 21.03
C LYS A 42 -28.46 -2.60 22.05
N ARG A 43 -29.71 -3.02 21.89
CA ARG A 43 -30.77 -2.79 22.89
C ARG A 43 -30.44 -3.55 24.16
#